data_AF-A0A1H9V0S4-F1
#
_entry.id   AF-A0A1H9V0S4-F1
#
_cell.length_a   1.000
_cell.length_b   1.000
_cell.length_c   1.000
_cell.angle_alpha   90.00
_cell.angle_beta   90.00
_cell.angle_gamma   90.00
#
_symmetry.space_group_name_H-M   'P 1'
#
loop_
_entity.id
_entity.type
_entity.pdbx_description
1 polymer ?
#
loop_
_entity_poly.entity_id
_entity_poly.type
_entity_poly.pdbx_seq_one_letter_code
_entity_poly.pdbx_strand_id
1 'polypeptide(L)' 'MTAITNASSIRVSPAMGGFVATLRGQRATGATHLEAALAVARRVYGPRVNVRTDYLRDSDPMAGIQYRYHITHQRGAA' A
#
# COMPACT_ATOMS: atom_id res chain seq x y z
N MET A 1 -1.03 -19.55 11.03
CA MET A 1 -2.13 -18.98 10.23
C MET A 1 -2.03 -17.46 10.26
N THR A 2 -1.61 -16.86 9.15
CA THR A 2 -1.59 -15.41 8.96
C THR A 2 -3.03 -14.93 8.84
N ALA A 3 -3.54 -14.25 9.86
CA ALA A 3 -4.85 -13.62 9.77
C ALA A 3 -4.75 -12.49 8.73
N ILE A 4 -5.27 -12.75 7.52
CA ILE A 4 -5.51 -11.69 6.53
C ILE A 4 -6.77 -10.97 7.00
N THR A 5 -6.62 -10.09 7.98
CA THR A 5 -7.73 -9.33 8.54
C THR A 5 -8.13 -8.24 7.55
N ASN A 6 -9.07 -8.53 6.62
CA ASN A 6 -9.65 -7.57 5.66
C ASN A 6 -8.67 -6.46 5.24
N ALA A 7 -7.51 -6.88 4.73
CA ALA A 7 -6.38 -5.99 4.52
C ALA A 7 -6.73 -4.97 3.44
N SER A 8 -6.97 -3.74 3.84
CA SER A 8 -7.26 -2.63 2.92
C SER A 8 -6.13 -2.55 1.88
N SER A 9 -6.47 -2.69 0.59
CA SER A 9 -5.46 -2.61 -0.47
C SER A 9 -4.97 -1.17 -0.65
N ILE A 10 -3.67 -1.01 -0.79
CA ILE A 10 -3.02 0.25 -1.16
C ILE A 10 -2.97 0.31 -2.68
N ARG A 11 -3.37 1.46 -3.23
CA ARG A 11 -3.31 1.73 -4.66
C ARG A 11 -2.20 2.73 -4.93
N VAL A 12 -1.29 2.40 -5.84
CA VAL A 12 -0.13 3.23 -6.17
C VAL A 12 -0.18 3.63 -7.63
N SER A 13 -0.05 4.92 -7.89
CA SER A 13 0.04 5.50 -9.22
C SER A 13 1.35 6.29 -9.38
N PRO A 14 1.84 6.48 -10.61
CA PRO A 14 2.93 7.42 -10.87
C PRO A 14 2.55 8.83 -10.43
N ALA A 15 3.54 9.59 -10.01
CA ALA A 15 3.44 11.02 -9.74
C ALA A 15 4.70 11.72 -10.30
N MET A 16 4.67 13.05 -10.41
CA MET A 16 5.87 13.79 -10.83
C MET A 16 7.03 13.49 -9.87
N GLY A 17 8.12 12.93 -10.40
CA GLY A 17 9.32 12.60 -9.63
C GLY A 17 9.23 11.33 -8.78
N GLY A 18 8.23 10.46 -8.98
CA GLY A 18 8.16 9.18 -8.27
C GLY A 18 6.78 8.55 -8.29
N PHE A 19 6.31 8.12 -7.12
CA PHE A 19 5.04 7.42 -6.96
C PHE A 19 4.22 8.00 -5.82
N VAL A 20 2.90 7.91 -5.94
CA VAL A 20 1.95 8.26 -4.88
C VAL A 20 1.10 7.04 -4.54
N ALA A 21 1.03 6.72 -3.25
CA ALA A 21 0.21 5.66 -2.72
C ALA A 21 -0.99 6.24 -1.98
N THR A 22 -2.14 5.60 -2.12
CA THR A 22 -3.39 6.00 -1.49
C THR A 22 -3.99 4.86 -0.67
N LEU A 23 -4.45 5.19 0.54
CA LEU A 23 -5.03 4.24 1.49
C LEU A 23 -5.95 4.98 2.46
N ARG A 24 -7.23 4.58 2.54
CA ARG A 24 -8.24 5.18 3.45
C ARG A 24 -8.27 6.72 3.41
N GLY A 25 -8.20 7.31 2.22
CA GLY A 25 -8.19 8.77 2.03
C GLY A 25 -6.86 9.46 2.36
N GLN A 26 -5.88 8.75 2.95
CA GLN A 26 -4.52 9.25 3.13
C GLN A 26 -3.70 9.04 1.86
N ARG A 27 -2.68 9.89 1.68
CA ARG A 27 -1.72 9.82 0.59
C ARG A 27 -0.30 9.92 1.13
N ALA A 28 0.63 9.20 0.50
CA ALA A 28 2.05 9.37 0.71
C ALA A 28 2.81 9.22 -0.61
N THR A 29 3.91 9.94 -0.74
CA THR A 29 4.80 9.86 -1.91
C THR A 29 6.07 9.09 -1.56
N GLY A 30 6.75 8.57 -2.57
CA GLY A 30 8.06 7.93 -2.45
C GLY A 30 8.78 7.94 -3.79
N ALA A 31 10.11 7.76 -3.75
CA ALA A 31 10.92 7.64 -4.96
C ALA A 31 10.61 6.33 -5.69
N THR A 32 10.23 5.29 -4.96
CA THR A 32 9.77 4.00 -5.50
C THR A 32 8.32 3.71 -5.13
N HIS A 33 7.66 2.87 -5.93
CA HIS A 33 6.28 2.43 -5.67
C HIS A 33 6.14 1.72 -4.31
N LEU A 34 7.14 0.94 -3.91
CA LEU A 34 7.16 0.23 -2.63
C LEU A 34 7.31 1.19 -1.45
N GLU A 35 8.19 2.19 -1.59
CA GLU A 35 8.39 3.21 -0.56
C GLU A 35 7.11 4.02 -0.32
N ALA A 36 6.45 4.46 -1.39
CA ALA A 36 5.17 5.17 -1.29
C ALA A 36 4.12 4.30 -0.56
N ALA A 37 4.03 3.01 -0.92
CA ALA A 37 3.11 2.06 -0.27
C ALA A 37 3.43 1.86 1.22
N LEU A 38 4.70 1.69 1.58
CA LEU A 38 5.12 1.58 2.99
C LEU A 38 4.85 2.87 3.77
N ALA A 39 5.10 4.04 3.17
CA ALA A 39 4.88 5.32 3.80
C ALA A 39 3.40 5.53 4.14
N VAL A 40 2.48 5.26 3.20
CA VAL A 40 1.04 5.40 3.47
C VAL A 40 0.55 4.34 4.46
N ALA A 41 1.06 3.10 4.38
CA ALA A 41 0.71 2.04 5.33
C ALA A 41 1.09 2.42 6.76
N ARG A 42 2.31 2.90 6.96
CA ARG A 42 2.81 3.33 8.28
C ARG A 42 2.08 4.54 8.82
N ARG A 43 1.63 5.45 7.94
CA ARG A 43 0.81 6.61 8.33
C ARG A 43 -0.56 6.20 8.85
N VAL A 44 -1.17 5.15 8.31
CA VAL A 44 -2.52 4.68 8.68
C VAL A 44 -2.49 3.72 9.87
N TYR A 45 -1.51 2.80 9.92
CA TYR A 45 -1.49 1.69 10.88
C TYR A 45 -0.31 1.69 11.86
N GLY A 46 0.60 2.66 11.75
CA GLY A 46 1.80 2.75 12.59
C GLY A 46 3.01 1.99 12.03
N PRO A 47 4.17 2.04 12.70
CA PRO A 47 5.45 1.58 12.13
C PRO A 47 5.58 0.05 11.97
N ARG A 48 4.77 -0.74 12.70
CA ARG A 48 4.83 -2.22 12.71
C ARG A 48 3.95 -2.87 11.63
N VAL A 49 4.00 -2.31 10.43
CA VAL A 49 3.32 -2.87 9.25
C VAL A 49 4.30 -3.05 8.11
N ASN A 50 4.00 -4.04 7.29
CA ASN A 50 4.66 -4.26 6.03
C ASN A 50 3.62 -4.34 4.92
N VAL A 51 4.08 -4.29 3.68
CA VAL A 51 3.23 -4.39 2.50
C VAL A 51 3.76 -5.48 1.61
N ARG A 52 2.86 -6.16 0.90
CA ARG A 52 3.22 -7.19 -0.08
C ARG A 52 2.43 -6.95 -1.35
N THR A 53 3.10 -7.18 -2.48
CA THR A 53 2.50 -6.99 -3.80
C THR A 53 1.22 -7.81 -3.91
N ASP A 54 0.20 -7.18 -4.47
CA ASP A 54 -1.10 -7.76 -4.77
C ASP A 54 -1.35 -7.66 -6.27
N TYR A 55 -2.29 -8.46 -6.76
CA TYR A 55 -2.68 -8.41 -8.17
C TYR A 55 -3.45 -7.13 -8.47
N LEU A 56 -3.17 -6.52 -9.62
CA LEU A 56 -4.02 -5.46 -10.15
C LEU A 56 -5.41 -6.03 -10.45
N ARG A 57 -6.43 -5.25 -10.12
CA ARG A 57 -7.81 -5.52 -10.56
C ARG A 57 -8.03 -4.88 -11.92
N ASP A 58 -9.01 -5.37 -12.67
CA ASP A 58 -9.35 -4.84 -14.00
C ASP A 58 -9.66 -3.32 -13.99
N SER A 59 -10.21 -2.82 -12.88
CA SER A 59 -10.49 -1.39 -12.70
C SER A 59 -9.26 -0.52 -12.41
N ASP A 60 -8.16 -1.11 -11.95
CA ASP A 60 -6.99 -0.38 -11.46
C ASP A 60 -6.28 0.39 -12.60
N PRO A 61 -5.98 -0.22 -13.77
CA PRO A 61 -5.38 0.51 -14.89
C PRO A 61 -6.25 1.67 -15.38
N MET A 62 -7.58 1.50 -15.40
CA MET A 62 -8.52 2.57 -15.80
C MET A 62 -8.48 3.76 -14.84
N ALA A 63 -8.11 3.52 -13.58
CA ALA A 63 -7.91 4.55 -12.56
C ALA A 63 -6.45 5.07 -12.49
N GLY A 64 -5.59 4.69 -13.44
CA GLY A 64 -4.18 5.08 -13.47
C GLY A 64 -3.31 4.42 -12.39
N ILE A 65 -3.81 3.35 -11.76
CA ILE A 65 -3.05 2.59 -10.76
C ILE A 65 -2.14 1.59 -11.47
N GLN A 66 -0.85 1.65 -11.15
CA GLN A 66 0.16 0.75 -11.71
C GLN A 66 0.58 -0.36 -10.75
N TYR A 67 0.45 -0.15 -9.44
CA TYR A 67 0.79 -1.15 -8.45
C TYR A 67 -0.25 -1.21 -7.35
N ARG A 68 -0.49 -2.44 -6.87
CA ARG A 68 -1.38 -2.71 -5.74
C ARG A 68 -0.62 -3.48 -4.67
N TYR A 69 -0.89 -3.13 -3.43
CA TYR A 69 -0.31 -3.81 -2.27
C TYR A 69 -1.38 -4.16 -1.26
N HIS A 70 -1.21 -5.28 -0.55
CA HIS A 70 -1.97 -5.57 0.65
C HIS A 70 -1.09 -5.37 1.88
N ILE A 71 -1.74 -4.99 2.97
CA ILE A 71 -1.07 -4.71 4.24
C ILE A 71 -0.92 -6.01 5.00
N THR A 72 0.27 -6.22 5.55
CA THR A 72 0.59 -7.32 6.43
C THR A 72 1.02 -6.76 7.77
N HIS A 73 0.36 -7.19 8.84
CA HIS A 73 0.75 -6.84 10.19
C HIS A 73 1.85 -7.79 10.63
N GLN A 74 2.97 -7.25 11.11
CA GLN A 74 3.90 -8.06 11.88
C GLN A 74 3.23 -8.34 13.21
N ARG A 75 2.66 -9.55 13.35
CA ARG A 75 2.16 -10.02 14.64
C ARG A 75 3.39 -10.16 15.54
N GLY A 76 3.60 -9.18 16.41
CA GLY A 76 4.55 -9.34 17.50
C GLY A 76 4.10 -10.53 18.33
N ALA A 77 5.01 -11.48 18.57
CA ALA A 77 4.94 -12.32 19.75
C ALA A 77 4.75 -11.36 20.95
N ALA A 78 3.63 -11.51 21.63
CA ALA A 78 3.42 -10.87 22.92
C ALA A 78 4.38 -11.47 23.94
#